data_AF-A0A950YAV6-F1
#
_entry.id   AF-A0A950YAV6-F1
#
_cell.length_a   1.000
_cell.length_b   1.000
_cell.length_c   1.000
_cell.angle_alpha   90.00
_cell.angle_beta   90.00
_cell.angle_gamma   90.00
#
_symmetry.space_group_name_H-M   'P 1'
#
loop_
_entity.id
_entity.type
_entity.pdbx_description
1 polymer ?
#
loop_
_entity_poly.entity_id
_entity_poly.type
_entity_poly.pdbx_seq_one_letter_code
_entity_poly.pdbx_strand_id
1 'polypeptide(L)'
;MAPRRAYADEYAVRVNRAAVLLRRLSPADAVRALEAEFGLSERQARRYVNAGLERPDGVPVPERTAVFTVRLAPSLIDGLRERASASGQTLSAVTAEAVHAYLAGAGGRGGG
;
A
#
# COMPACT_ATOMS: atom_id res chain seq x y z
N MET A 1 18.65 -6.68 1.85
CA MET A 1 17.96 -5.47 2.34
C MET A 1 16.63 -5.37 1.59
N ALA A 2 15.49 -5.69 2.23
CA ALA A 2 14.21 -5.67 1.51
C ALA A 2 13.81 -4.22 1.14
N PRO A 3 13.06 -4.00 0.06
CA PRO A 3 12.72 -2.64 -0.37
C PRO A 3 11.80 -1.97 0.66
N ARG A 4 12.02 -0.66 0.88
CA ARG A 4 11.27 0.20 1.83
C ARG A 4 9.73 0.08 1.71
N ARG A 5 9.22 -0.29 0.53
CA ARG A 5 7.80 -0.52 0.24
C ARG A 5 7.27 -1.84 0.80
N ALA A 6 8.02 -2.95 0.72
CA ALA A 6 7.62 -4.22 1.34
C ALA A 6 7.43 -4.07 2.86
N TYR A 7 8.25 -3.22 3.49
CA TYR A 7 8.10 -2.86 4.91
C TYR A 7 6.90 -1.94 5.18
N ALA A 8 6.49 -1.11 4.23
CA ALA A 8 5.33 -0.24 4.39
C ALA A 8 4.03 -1.03 4.40
N ASP A 9 3.90 -2.03 3.52
CA ASP A 9 2.72 -2.91 3.48
C ASP A 9 2.63 -3.76 4.74
N GLU A 10 3.76 -4.35 5.18
CA GLU A 10 3.80 -5.11 6.43
C GLU A 10 3.48 -4.25 7.66
N TYR A 11 3.98 -3.01 7.70
CA TYR A 11 3.65 -2.06 8.76
C TYR A 11 2.14 -1.78 8.76
N ALA A 12 1.58 -1.45 7.60
CA ALA A 12 0.16 -1.12 7.48
C ALA A 12 -0.74 -2.31 7.88
N VAL A 13 -0.40 -3.52 7.43
CA VAL A 13 -1.09 -4.75 7.81
C VAL A 13 -1.06 -4.96 9.32
N ARG A 14 0.10 -4.84 9.97
CA ARG A 14 0.25 -5.08 11.41
C ARG A 14 -0.46 -4.01 12.25
N VAL A 15 -0.41 -2.74 11.85
CA VAL A 15 -1.15 -1.65 12.52
C VAL A 15 -2.66 -1.83 12.38
N ASN A 16 -3.15 -2.18 11.18
CA ASN A 16 -4.57 -2.41 10.96
C ASN A 16 -5.06 -3.61 11.76
N ARG A 17 -4.27 -4.68 11.81
CA ARG A 17 -4.59 -5.85 12.63
C ARG A 17 -4.66 -5.48 14.11
N ALA A 18 -3.73 -4.65 14.59
CA ALA A 18 -3.77 -4.13 15.94
C ALA A 18 -5.06 -3.33 16.22
N ALA A 19 -5.43 -2.41 15.32
CA ALA A 19 -6.66 -1.62 15.44
C ALA A 19 -7.92 -2.50 15.49
N VAL A 20 -7.97 -3.60 14.73
CA VAL A 20 -9.07 -4.58 14.79
C VAL A 20 -9.11 -5.31 16.13
N LEU A 21 -7.96 -5.76 16.65
CA LEU A 21 -7.88 -6.49 17.93
C LEU A 21 -8.31 -5.59 19.10
N LEU A 22 -7.91 -4.32 19.09
CA LEU A 22 -8.24 -3.32 20.11
C LEU A 22 -9.74 -3.01 20.23
N ARG A 23 -10.57 -3.41 19.25
CA ARG A 23 -12.03 -3.30 19.34
C ARG A 23 -12.64 -4.27 20.36
N ARG A 24 -11.92 -5.32 20.74
CA ARG A 24 -12.43 -6.41 21.60
C ARG A 24 -11.50 -6.78 22.74
N LEU A 25 -10.23 -6.40 22.66
CA LEU A 25 -9.18 -6.80 23.59
C LEU A 25 -8.57 -5.59 24.30
N SER A 26 -8.07 -5.81 25.51
CA SER A 26 -7.20 -4.83 26.16
C SER A 26 -5.90 -4.63 25.35
N PRO A 27 -5.20 -3.50 25.47
CA PRO A 27 -3.92 -3.30 24.79
C PRO A 27 -2.89 -4.39 25.08
N ALA A 28 -2.83 -4.91 26.31
CA ALA A 28 -1.91 -5.99 26.68
C ALA A 28 -2.26 -7.33 26.00
N ASP A 29 -3.55 -7.64 25.88
CA ASP A 29 -4.02 -8.83 25.16
C ASP A 29 -3.79 -8.71 23.65
N ALA A 30 -3.97 -7.51 23.08
CA ALA A 30 -3.69 -7.24 21.68
C ALA A 30 -2.19 -7.38 21.35
N VAL A 31 -1.29 -7.00 22.27
CA VAL A 31 0.16 -7.25 22.14
C VAL A 31 0.44 -8.74 22.03
N ARG A 32 -0.04 -9.55 22.99
CA ARG A 32 0.16 -11.01 22.99
C ARG A 32 -0.40 -11.67 21.73
N ALA A 33 -1.58 -11.24 21.29
CA ALA A 33 -2.19 -11.73 20.06
C ALA A 33 -1.33 -11.43 18.82
N LEU A 34 -0.76 -10.23 18.71
CA LEU A 34 0.14 -9.86 17.61
C LEU A 34 1.48 -10.59 17.64
N GLU A 35 2.06 -10.82 18.81
CA GLU A 35 3.26 -11.64 18.97
C GLU A 35 3.03 -13.04 18.40
N ALA A 36 1.93 -13.68 18.81
CA ALA A 36 1.58 -15.03 18.37
C ALA A 36 1.24 -15.09 16.88
N GLU A 37 0.47 -14.12 16.36
CA GLU A 37 0.01 -14.13 14.96
C GLU A 37 1.13 -13.86 13.95
N PHE A 38 2.10 -13.00 14.30
CA PHE A 38 3.15 -12.56 13.36
C PHE A 38 4.58 -12.93 13.76
N GLY A 39 4.77 -13.68 14.87
CA GLY A 39 6.10 -14.03 15.38
C GLY A 39 6.93 -12.81 15.78
N LEU A 40 6.29 -11.78 16.31
CA LEU A 40 6.94 -10.51 16.65
C LEU A 40 7.54 -10.56 18.06
N SER A 41 8.58 -9.76 18.28
CA SER A 41 9.01 -9.45 19.66
C SER A 41 8.01 -8.50 20.34
N GLU A 42 7.96 -8.53 21.67
CA GLU A 42 7.07 -7.68 22.47
C GLU A 42 7.20 -6.20 22.13
N ARG A 43 8.43 -5.71 21.97
CA ARG A 43 8.69 -4.32 21.60
C ARG A 43 8.07 -3.96 20.25
N GLN A 44 8.14 -4.87 19.27
CA GLN A 44 7.54 -4.65 17.95
C GLN A 44 6.01 -4.70 18.01
N ALA A 45 5.46 -5.71 18.68
CA ALA A 45 4.01 -5.84 18.86
C ALA A 45 3.44 -4.61 19.59
N ARG A 46 4.06 -4.19 20.70
CA ARG A 46 3.68 -2.97 21.44
C ARG A 46 3.74 -1.72 20.57
N ARG A 47 4.73 -1.59 19.69
CA ARG A 47 4.81 -0.46 18.75
C ARG A 47 3.61 -0.43 17.79
N TYR A 48 3.19 -1.58 17.27
CA TYR A 48 2.03 -1.65 16.38
C TYR A 48 0.70 -1.45 17.11
N VAL A 49 0.57 -1.95 18.34
CA VAL A 49 -0.60 -1.68 19.20
C VAL A 49 -0.74 -0.20 19.48
N ASN A 50 0.35 0.48 19.86
CA ASN A 50 0.31 1.93 20.08
C ASN A 50 -0.08 2.68 18.80
N ALA A 51 0.47 2.32 17.65
CA ALA A 51 0.07 2.91 16.37
C ALA A 51 -1.39 2.62 15.99
N GLY A 52 -1.94 1.46 16.37
CA GLY A 52 -3.35 1.11 16.18
C GLY A 52 -4.28 1.89 17.11
N LEU A 53 -3.85 2.22 18.33
CA LEU A 53 -4.57 3.12 19.25
C LEU A 53 -4.65 4.54 18.68
N GLU A 54 -3.56 5.04 18.08
CA GLU A 54 -3.53 6.35 17.43
C GLU A 54 -4.38 6.40 16.15
N ARG A 55 -4.67 5.24 15.54
CA ARG A 55 -5.35 5.12 14.24
C ARG A 55 -6.41 4.01 14.27
N PRO A 56 -7.53 4.23 14.98
CA PRO A 56 -8.57 3.21 15.19
C PRO A 56 -9.29 2.79 13.89
N ASP A 57 -9.29 3.66 12.88
CA ASP A 57 -9.82 3.39 11.54
C ASP A 57 -8.82 2.66 10.63
N GLY A 58 -7.58 2.46 11.10
CA GLY A 58 -6.48 1.86 10.37
C GLY A 58 -5.71 2.86 9.51
N VAL A 59 -4.80 2.31 8.70
CA VAL A 59 -3.98 3.00 7.72
C VAL A 59 -4.16 2.34 6.34
N PRO A 60 -4.06 3.11 5.25
CA PRO A 60 -4.09 2.52 3.92
C PRO A 60 -2.95 1.51 3.76
N VAL A 61 -3.28 0.29 3.34
CA VAL A 61 -2.29 -0.72 2.94
C VAL A 61 -1.95 -0.43 1.48
N PRO A 62 -0.72 -0.01 1.16
CA PRO A 62 -0.35 0.19 -0.23
C PRO A 62 -0.49 -1.13 -0.99
N GLU A 63 -1.09 -1.07 -2.18
CA GLU A 63 -1.14 -2.23 -3.04
C GLU A 63 0.28 -2.58 -3.52
N ARG A 64 0.63 -3.87 -3.43
CA ARG A 64 1.92 -4.36 -3.91
C ARG A 64 2.00 -4.16 -5.42
N THR A 65 2.95 -3.34 -5.85
CA THR A 65 3.23 -3.15 -7.28
C THR A 65 3.98 -4.36 -7.86
N ALA A 66 3.52 -4.87 -9.00
CA ALA A 66 4.23 -5.89 -9.79
C ALA A 66 4.82 -5.28 -11.08
N VAL A 67 5.86 -5.90 -11.63
CA VAL A 67 6.40 -5.52 -12.95
C VAL A 67 5.51 -6.11 -14.03
N PHE A 68 5.02 -5.25 -14.92
CA PHE A 68 4.25 -5.60 -16.10
C PHE A 68 4.96 -5.07 -17.34
N THR A 69 5.38 -5.96 -18.24
CA THR A 69 6.15 -5.59 -19.43
C THR A 69 5.26 -5.61 -20.67
N VAL A 70 5.25 -4.51 -21.42
CA VAL A 70 4.50 -4.35 -22.67
C VAL A 70 5.38 -3.80 -23.77
N ARG A 71 5.02 -4.07 -25.03
CA ARG A 71 5.60 -3.38 -26.19
C ARG A 71 4.80 -2.12 -26.49
N LEU A 72 5.49 -0.99 -26.63
CA LEU A 72 4.93 0.30 -26.99
C LEU A 72 5.75 0.92 -28.12
N ALA A 73 5.14 1.82 -28.90
CA ALA A 73 5.87 2.61 -29.88
C ALA A 73 6.93 3.49 -29.17
N PRO A 74 8.13 3.69 -29.75
CA PRO A 74 9.18 4.52 -29.13
C PRO A 74 8.69 5.92 -28.75
N SER A 75 7.91 6.56 -29.63
CA SER A 75 7.33 7.89 -29.37
C SER A 75 6.45 7.94 -28.11
N LEU A 76 5.74 6.85 -27.79
CA LEU A 76 4.92 6.78 -26.58
C LEU A 76 5.77 6.58 -25.33
N ILE A 77 6.86 5.81 -25.44
CA ILE A 77 7.83 5.63 -24.35
C ILE A 77 8.49 6.97 -24.02
N ASP A 78 8.89 7.71 -25.05
CA ASP A 78 9.55 9.01 -24.89
C ASP A 78 8.59 10.04 -24.29
N GLY A 79 7.34 10.12 -24.75
CA GLY A 79 6.33 11.00 -24.16
C GLY A 79 6.05 10.70 -22.68
N LEU A 80 6.01 9.42 -22.27
CA LEU A 80 5.86 9.04 -20.87
C LEU A 80 7.07 9.46 -20.02
N ARG A 81 8.29 9.34 -20.57
CA ARG A 81 9.53 9.77 -19.90
C ARG A 81 9.59 11.28 -19.74
N GLU A 82 9.27 12.04 -20.78
CA GLU A 82 9.20 13.51 -20.73
C GLU A 82 8.21 13.98 -19.67
N ARG A 83 7.01 13.37 -19.63
CA ARG A 83 6.00 13.68 -18.62
C ARG A 83 6.49 13.38 -17.20
N ALA A 84 7.17 12.25 -16.99
CA ALA A 84 7.76 11.88 -15.71
C ALA A 84 8.83 12.91 -15.27
N SER A 85 9.72 13.29 -16.17
CA SER A 85 10.75 14.31 -15.91
C SER A 85 10.13 15.68 -15.57
N ALA A 86 9.14 16.13 -16.36
CA ALA A 86 8.50 17.43 -16.15
C ALA A 86 7.68 17.52 -14.85
N SER A 87 7.10 16.41 -14.41
CA SER A 87 6.28 16.33 -13.18
C SER A 87 7.09 15.98 -11.92
N GLY A 88 8.35 15.55 -12.07
CA GLY A 88 9.15 15.00 -10.96
C GLY A 88 8.63 13.64 -10.45
N GLN A 89 7.71 12.99 -11.16
CA GLN A 89 7.17 11.68 -10.79
C GLN A 89 8.00 10.54 -11.41
N THR A 90 7.91 9.35 -10.82
CA THR A 90 8.50 8.14 -11.42
C THR A 90 7.71 7.72 -12.67
N LEU A 91 8.38 7.07 -13.63
CA LEU A 91 7.73 6.52 -14.83
C LEU A 91 6.54 5.60 -14.48
N SER A 92 6.69 4.76 -13.43
CA SER A 92 5.60 3.90 -12.94
C SER A 92 4.39 4.70 -12.43
N ALA A 93 4.60 5.84 -11.79
CA ALA A 93 3.51 6.67 -11.26
C ALA A 93 2.73 7.34 -12.41
N VAL A 94 3.43 7.94 -13.36
CA VAL A 94 2.81 8.50 -14.58
C VAL A 94 2.08 7.43 -15.37
N THR A 95 2.68 6.24 -15.50
CA THR A 95 2.06 5.11 -16.21
C THR A 95 0.80 4.64 -15.48
N ALA A 96 0.83 4.51 -14.16
CA ALA A 96 -0.33 4.14 -13.37
C ALA A 96 -1.46 5.17 -13.51
N GLU A 97 -1.15 6.47 -13.47
CA GLU A 97 -2.14 7.54 -13.67
C GLU A 97 -2.81 7.44 -15.05
N ALA A 98 -2.04 7.26 -16.11
CA ALA A 98 -2.56 7.09 -17.47
C ALA A 98 -3.44 5.83 -17.60
N VAL A 99 -3.02 4.71 -17.01
CA VAL A 99 -3.79 3.46 -17.02
C VAL A 99 -5.09 3.60 -16.22
N HIS A 100 -5.06 4.23 -15.04
CA HIS A 100 -6.25 4.50 -14.25
C HIS A 100 -7.26 5.36 -15.02
N ALA A 101 -6.80 6.42 -15.68
CA ALA A 101 -7.65 7.28 -16.50
C ALA A 101 -8.30 6.49 -17.67
N TYR A 102 -7.53 5.64 -18.34
CA TYR A 102 -8.05 4.78 -19.40
C TYR A 102 -9.12 3.79 -18.90
N LEU A 103 -8.86 3.11 -17.77
CA LEU A 103 -9.79 2.14 -17.19
C LEU A 103 -11.08 2.80 -16.67
N ALA A 104 -10.98 3.97 -16.04
CA ALA A 104 -12.14 4.73 -15.58
C ALA A 104 -13.05 5.14 -16.74
N GLY A 105 -12.47 5.51 -17.88
CA GLY A 105 -13.22 5.84 -19.11
C GLY A 105 -13.89 4.62 -19.76
N ALA A 106 -13.34 3.42 -19.59
CA ALA A 106 -13.90 2.18 -20.15
C ALA A 106 -15.11 1.67 -19.37
N GLY A 107 -15.19 1.91 -18.05
CA GLY A 107 -16.30 1.48 -17.20
C GLY A 107 -17.62 2.25 -17.41
N GLY A 108 -17.58 3.41 -18.09
CA GLY A 108 -18.76 4.25 -18.34
C GLY A 108 -19.61 3.87 -19.56
N ARG A 109 -19.23 2.87 -20.36
CA ARG A 109 -19.91 2.47 -21.61
C ARG A 109 -20.57 1.08 -21.54
N GLY A 110 -21.07 0.68 -20.37
CA GLY A 110 -21.65 -0.66 -20.14
C GLY A 110 -23.05 -0.69 -19.54
N GLY A 111 -23.76 0.44 -19.49
CA GLY A 111 -25.13 0.52 -18.97
C GLY A 111 -26.05 1.21 -19.97
N GLY A 112 -26.57 0.43 -20.92
CA GLY A 112 -27.63 0.80 -21.86
C GLY A 112 -28.55 -0.39 -22.04
#